data_AF-A0A943JRE7-F1
#
_entry.id   AF-A0A943JRE7-F1
#
_cell.length_a   1.000
_cell.length_b   1.000
_cell.length_c   1.000
_cell.angle_alpha   90.00
_cell.angle_beta   90.00
_cell.angle_gamma   90.00
#
_symmetry.space_group_name_H-M   'P 1'
#
loop_
_entity.id
_entity.type
_entity.pdbx_description
1 polymer ?
#
loop_
_entity_poly.entity_id
_entity_poly.type
_entity_poly.pdbx_seq_one_letter_code
_entity_poly.pdbx_strand_id
1 'polypeptide(L)'
;MNFNEAMQMLGNKLQEKYGHLGFKYKKSDKTLTRHSKNFAYMIAFSSFGGNTKDSISIDVCYIINTRPYDPYGYAKLDNNTQPLFYSLRNNEVYLDIGNEEKIDNTFEIICQWTDKLLIPKMNELCATE
;
A
#
# COMPACT_ATOMS: atom_id res chain seq x y z
N MET A 1 -13.88 16.78 2.58
CA MET A 1 -12.83 16.50 1.57
C MET A 1 -13.36 15.45 0.60
N ASN A 2 -12.88 15.37 -0.65
CA ASN A 2 -13.23 14.23 -1.52
C ASN A 2 -12.14 13.14 -1.49
N PHE A 3 -12.47 11.92 -1.94
CA PHE A 3 -11.56 10.77 -1.91
C PHE A 3 -10.23 11.02 -2.62
N ASN A 4 -10.24 11.69 -3.78
CA ASN A 4 -9.03 11.90 -4.57
C ASN A 4 -8.09 12.94 -3.92
N GLU A 5 -8.65 13.97 -3.29
CA GLU A 5 -7.90 14.93 -2.47
C GLU A 5 -7.26 14.24 -1.27
N ALA A 6 -8.05 13.49 -0.51
CA ALA A 6 -7.59 12.76 0.67
C ALA A 6 -6.47 11.77 0.33
N MET A 7 -6.65 10.99 -0.74
CA MET A 7 -5.63 10.06 -1.23
C MET A 7 -4.37 10.77 -1.74
N GLN A 8 -4.49 11.94 -2.35
CA GLN A 8 -3.31 12.72 -2.76
C GLN A 8 -2.50 13.16 -1.55
N MET A 9 -3.16 13.66 -0.49
CA MET A 9 -2.50 14.09 0.73
C MET A 9 -1.80 12.91 1.44
N LEU A 10 -2.53 11.81 1.63
CA LEU A 10 -1.98 10.59 2.24
C LEU A 10 -0.81 10.02 1.41
N GLY A 11 -0.98 9.90 0.09
CA GLY A 11 0.04 9.38 -0.81
C GLY A 11 1.31 10.23 -0.83
N ASN A 12 1.18 11.57 -0.79
CA ASN A 12 2.32 12.47 -0.71
C ASN A 12 3.10 12.29 0.60
N LYS A 13 2.41 12.24 1.76
CA LYS A 13 3.05 11.99 3.07
C LYS A 13 3.81 10.67 3.09
N LEU A 14 3.22 9.61 2.56
CA LEU A 14 3.86 8.29 2.48
C LEU A 14 5.06 8.29 1.52
N GLN A 15 4.97 8.96 0.38
CA GLN A 15 6.11 9.10 -0.54
C GLN A 15 7.24 9.93 0.10
N GLU A 16 6.93 10.99 0.84
CA GLU A 16 7.94 11.77 1.56
C GLU A 16 8.70 10.89 2.57
N LYS A 17 7.96 10.07 3.34
CA LYS A 17 8.56 9.17 4.32
C LYS A 17 9.38 8.04 3.68
N TYR A 18 8.83 7.33 2.69
CA TYR A 18 9.45 6.11 2.14
C TYR A 18 10.17 6.31 0.80
N GLY A 19 10.22 7.55 0.29
CA GLY A 19 10.83 7.86 -1.00
C GLY A 19 12.32 7.53 -1.07
N HIS A 20 13.02 7.62 0.06
CA HIS A 20 14.43 7.22 0.17
C HIS A 20 14.66 5.72 -0.06
N LEU A 21 13.62 4.88 0.12
CA LEU A 21 13.66 3.46 -0.21
C LEU A 21 13.31 3.19 -1.69
N GLY A 22 12.97 4.22 -2.47
CA GLY A 22 12.60 4.12 -3.88
C GLY A 22 11.10 3.95 -4.14
N PHE A 23 10.25 4.13 -3.13
CA PHE A 23 8.80 4.14 -3.29
C PHE A 23 8.32 5.41 -3.99
N LYS A 24 7.37 5.26 -4.91
CA LYS A 24 6.73 6.34 -5.66
C LYS A 24 5.21 6.20 -5.62
N TYR A 25 4.53 7.31 -5.33
CA TYR A 25 3.07 7.37 -5.32
C TYR A 25 2.55 7.64 -6.72
N LYS A 26 1.64 6.77 -7.19
CA LYS A 26 0.97 6.89 -8.47
C LYS A 26 -0.49 7.23 -8.24
N LYS A 27 -0.83 8.52 -8.45
CA LYS A 27 -2.18 9.07 -8.23
C LYS A 27 -3.29 8.31 -8.98
N SER A 28 -3.05 7.95 -10.25
CA SER A 28 -4.06 7.28 -11.09
C SER A 28 -4.45 5.91 -10.56
N ASP A 29 -3.46 5.19 -10.03
CA ASP A 29 -3.61 3.80 -9.60
C ASP A 29 -3.89 3.72 -8.11
N LYS A 30 -3.66 4.82 -7.38
CA LYS A 30 -3.78 4.91 -5.92
C LYS A 30 -2.89 3.85 -5.27
N THR A 31 -1.62 3.87 -5.65
CA THR A 31 -0.62 2.92 -5.16
C THR A 31 0.68 3.64 -4.82
N LEU A 32 1.38 3.16 -3.79
CA LEU A 32 2.78 3.46 -3.54
C LEU A 32 3.61 2.25 -3.99
N THR A 33 4.47 2.42 -4.99
CA THR A 33 5.17 1.29 -5.63
C THR A 33 6.69 1.47 -5.67
N ARG A 34 7.40 0.35 -5.56
CA ARG A 34 8.85 0.21 -5.75
C ARG A 34 9.08 -1.08 -6.54
N HIS A 35 10.13 -1.12 -7.35
CA HIS A 35 10.54 -2.36 -8.03
C HIS A 35 12.00 -2.68 -7.72
N SER A 36 12.31 -3.96 -7.60
CA SER A 36 13.66 -4.51 -7.72
C SER A 36 13.78 -5.32 -9.02
N LYS A 37 14.87 -6.08 -9.15
CA LYS A 37 15.09 -6.98 -10.29
C LYS A 37 14.01 -8.06 -10.34
N ASN A 38 13.77 -8.72 -9.20
CA ASN A 38 12.92 -9.90 -9.13
C ASN A 38 11.56 -9.63 -8.49
N PHE A 39 11.31 -8.44 -7.92
CA PHE A 39 10.07 -8.17 -7.19
C PHE A 39 9.46 -6.80 -7.48
N ALA A 40 8.13 -6.73 -7.34
CA ALA A 40 7.37 -5.51 -7.27
C ALA A 40 6.73 -5.38 -5.89
N TYR A 41 6.98 -4.25 -5.22
CA TYR A 41 6.48 -3.93 -3.89
C TYR A 41 5.42 -2.85 -4.02
N MET A 42 4.27 -3.05 -3.40
CA MET A 42 3.12 -2.17 -3.57
C MET A 42 2.34 -2.03 -2.27
N ILE A 43 1.99 -0.78 -1.95
CA ILE A 43 0.93 -0.44 -1.01
C ILE A 43 -0.24 0.06 -1.85
N ALA A 44 -1.34 -0.68 -1.89
CA ALA A 44 -2.51 -0.36 -2.68
C ALA A 44 -3.66 0.16 -1.80
N PHE A 45 -4.32 1.21 -2.26
CA PHE A 45 -5.40 1.88 -1.53
C PHE A 45 -6.73 1.71 -2.25
N SER A 46 -7.76 1.28 -1.53
CA SER A 46 -9.11 1.15 -2.09
C SER A 46 -10.18 1.66 -1.13
N SER A 47 -11.17 2.42 -1.62
CA SER A 47 -12.35 2.75 -0.82
C SER A 47 -13.37 1.63 -0.87
N PHE A 48 -13.98 1.29 0.27
CA PHE A 48 -15.02 0.25 0.33
C PHE A 48 -16.32 0.68 1.00
N GLY A 49 -16.41 1.91 1.48
CA GLY A 49 -17.59 2.41 2.17
C GLY A 49 -17.38 3.83 2.68
N GLY A 50 -18.43 4.40 3.25
CA GLY A 50 -18.33 5.65 3.99
C GLY A 50 -18.14 6.92 3.17
N ASN A 51 -17.90 6.87 1.84
CA ASN A 51 -17.62 7.99 0.91
C ASN A 51 -18.63 9.15 0.99
N THR A 52 -18.54 9.93 2.05
CA THR A 52 -19.39 11.05 2.41
C THR A 52 -18.50 12.25 2.71
N LYS A 53 -19.09 13.38 3.11
CA LYS A 53 -18.28 14.54 3.51
C LYS A 53 -17.51 14.30 4.81
N ASP A 54 -17.99 13.38 5.65
CA ASP A 54 -17.53 13.20 7.04
C ASP A 54 -16.66 11.95 7.24
N SER A 55 -16.76 10.98 6.33
CA SER A 55 -16.01 9.73 6.37
C SER A 55 -15.61 9.31 4.96
N ILE A 56 -14.45 8.67 4.85
CA ILE A 56 -13.98 8.01 3.63
C ILE A 56 -13.23 6.77 4.08
N SER A 57 -13.91 5.62 4.10
CA SER A 57 -13.30 4.38 4.59
C SER A 57 -12.43 3.73 3.52
N ILE A 58 -11.20 3.37 3.89
CA ILE A 58 -10.23 2.76 2.98
C ILE A 58 -9.66 1.46 3.52
N ASP A 59 -9.35 0.55 2.60
CA ASP A 59 -8.47 -0.59 2.84
C ASP A 59 -7.09 -0.29 2.26
N VAL A 60 -6.08 -0.84 2.94
CA VAL A 60 -4.67 -0.75 2.57
C VAL A 60 -4.14 -2.17 2.44
N CYS A 61 -3.68 -2.51 1.24
CA CYS A 61 -3.10 -3.82 0.95
C CYS A 61 -1.59 -3.69 0.72
N TYR A 62 -0.81 -4.46 1.49
CA TYR A 62 0.61 -4.68 1.25
C TYR A 62 0.79 -5.89 0.34
N ILE A 63 1.43 -5.67 -0.80
CA ILE A 63 1.54 -6.66 -1.87
C ILE A 63 2.99 -6.73 -2.32
N ILE A 64 3.53 -7.94 -2.40
CA ILE A 64 4.79 -8.24 -3.09
C ILE A 64 4.50 -9.31 -4.12
N ASN A 65 4.86 -9.04 -5.37
CA ASN A 65 4.78 -10.01 -6.46
C ASN A 65 6.19 -10.25 -7.02
N THR A 66 6.48 -11.46 -7.49
CA THR A 66 7.69 -11.70 -8.30
C THR A 66 7.56 -11.07 -9.68
N ARG A 67 8.72 -10.86 -10.31
CA ARG A 67 8.87 -10.34 -11.66
C ARG A 67 9.52 -11.39 -12.57
N PRO A 68 9.12 -11.48 -13.85
CA PRO A 68 8.09 -10.66 -14.49
C PRO A 68 6.69 -10.96 -13.93
N TYR A 69 5.93 -9.89 -13.64
CA TYR A 69 4.54 -10.01 -13.21
C TYR A 69 3.73 -10.51 -14.40
N ASP A 70 3.01 -11.62 -14.23
CA ASP A 70 2.05 -12.11 -15.21
C ASP A 70 0.70 -11.43 -14.97
N PRO A 71 0.34 -10.37 -15.73
CA PRO A 71 -0.91 -9.65 -15.52
C PRO A 71 -2.14 -10.46 -15.92
N TYR A 72 -1.96 -11.58 -16.61
CA TYR A 72 -3.05 -12.46 -17.08
C TYR A 72 -3.27 -13.67 -16.16
N GLY A 73 -2.40 -13.87 -15.16
CA GLY A 73 -2.58 -14.90 -14.14
C GLY A 73 -2.54 -16.34 -14.67
N TYR A 74 -1.83 -16.59 -15.78
CA TYR A 74 -1.53 -17.95 -16.22
C TYR A 74 -0.61 -18.64 -15.20
N ALA A 75 0.28 -17.89 -14.56
CA ALA A 75 1.00 -18.34 -13.39
C ALA A 75 0.05 -18.43 -12.18
N LYS A 76 -0.05 -19.63 -11.58
CA LYS A 76 -0.84 -19.86 -10.37
C LYS A 76 -0.29 -19.00 -9.24
N LEU A 77 -1.16 -18.18 -8.62
CA LEU A 77 -0.84 -17.43 -7.41
C LEU A 77 -0.49 -18.40 -6.27
N ASP A 78 0.78 -18.50 -5.97
CA ASP A 78 1.37 -19.19 -4.83
C ASP A 78 2.37 -18.28 -4.09
N ASN A 79 2.92 -18.75 -2.97
CA ASN A 79 3.89 -18.00 -2.17
C ASN A 79 5.16 -17.60 -2.95
N ASN A 80 5.47 -18.27 -4.06
CA ASN A 80 6.61 -17.93 -4.91
C ASN A 80 6.26 -16.80 -5.89
N THR A 81 5.00 -16.71 -6.32
CA THR A 81 4.53 -15.65 -7.24
C THR A 81 4.05 -14.38 -6.52
N GLN A 82 3.49 -14.53 -5.32
CA GLN A 82 3.06 -13.45 -4.44
C GLN A 82 3.58 -13.66 -3.01
N PRO A 83 4.86 -13.32 -2.74
CA PRO A 83 5.46 -13.51 -1.42
C PRO A 83 4.76 -12.78 -0.27
N LEU A 84 3.96 -11.75 -0.57
CA LEU A 84 3.17 -11.04 0.43
C LEU A 84 1.84 -10.59 -0.16
N PHE A 85 0.76 -10.90 0.56
CA PHE A 85 -0.52 -10.24 0.43
C PHE A 85 -1.12 -10.05 1.83
N TYR A 86 -1.32 -8.79 2.23
CA TYR A 86 -1.86 -8.47 3.54
C TYR A 86 -2.79 -7.25 3.45
N SER A 87 -4.09 -7.46 3.67
CA SER A 87 -5.10 -6.41 3.76
C SER A 87 -5.28 -6.00 5.21
N LEU A 88 -5.18 -4.71 5.51
CA LEU A 88 -5.44 -4.18 6.85
C LEU A 88 -6.89 -4.42 7.27
N ARG A 89 -7.86 -4.23 6.36
CA ARG A 89 -9.27 -4.46 6.64
C ARG A 89 -9.57 -5.93 6.98
N ASN A 90 -8.97 -6.88 6.26
CA ASN A 90 -9.16 -8.31 6.56
C ASN A 90 -8.58 -8.70 7.93
N ASN A 91 -7.71 -7.86 8.48
CA ASN A 91 -7.14 -7.99 9.82
C ASN A 91 -7.76 -6.98 10.80
N GLU A 92 -9.00 -6.57 10.56
CA GLU A 92 -9.82 -5.73 11.44
C GLU A 92 -9.27 -4.32 11.72
N VAL A 93 -8.35 -3.84 10.88
CA VAL A 93 -7.84 -2.47 10.93
C VAL A 93 -8.64 -1.62 9.93
N TYR A 94 -9.51 -0.78 10.46
CA TYR A 94 -10.36 0.12 9.68
C TYR A 94 -9.79 1.52 9.65
N LEU A 95 -9.65 2.09 8.45
CA LEU A 95 -9.02 3.38 8.23
C LEU A 95 -10.02 4.35 7.59
N ASP A 96 -9.91 5.62 7.98
CA ASP A 96 -10.76 6.71 7.50
C ASP A 96 -9.87 7.89 7.11
N ILE A 97 -10.17 8.53 5.98
CA ILE A 97 -9.43 9.70 5.45
C ILE A 97 -10.35 10.89 5.14
N GLY A 98 -11.52 10.97 5.77
CA GLY A 98 -12.53 12.01 5.47
C GLY A 98 -12.09 13.46 5.73
N ASN A 99 -11.07 13.66 6.57
CA ASN A 99 -10.48 14.96 6.89
C ASN A 99 -8.99 14.84 7.22
N GLU A 100 -8.30 15.96 7.46
CA GLU A 100 -6.85 16.00 7.69
C GLU A 100 -6.41 15.23 8.94
N GLU A 101 -7.11 15.38 10.07
CA GLU A 101 -6.82 14.65 11.31
C GLU A 101 -6.89 13.13 11.09
N LYS A 102 -7.93 12.67 10.39
CA LYS A 102 -8.12 11.27 10.02
C LYS A 102 -7.04 10.77 9.06
N ILE A 103 -6.59 11.62 8.14
CA ILE A 103 -5.46 11.33 7.24
C ILE A 103 -4.16 11.14 8.04
N ASP A 104 -3.89 12.01 9.01
CA ASP A 104 -2.69 11.92 9.84
C ASP A 104 -2.70 10.66 10.71
N ASN A 105 -3.83 10.34 11.33
CA ASN A 105 -4.00 9.09 12.07
C ASN A 105 -3.81 7.86 11.17
N THR A 106 -4.40 7.89 9.98
CA THR A 106 -4.25 6.82 8.98
C THR A 106 -2.80 6.69 8.50
N PHE A 107 -2.11 7.80 8.29
CA PHE A 107 -0.70 7.82 7.93
C PHE A 107 0.16 7.11 8.98
N GLU A 108 -0.01 7.43 10.26
CA GLU A 108 0.75 6.79 11.34
C GLU A 108 0.50 5.28 11.41
N ILE A 109 -0.76 4.85 11.27
CA ILE A 109 -1.10 3.41 11.25
C ILE A 109 -0.43 2.71 10.06
N ILE A 110 -0.55 3.28 8.85
CA ILE A 110 0.11 2.71 7.66
C ILE A 110 1.61 2.64 7.87
N CYS A 111 2.20 3.63 8.54
CA CYS A 111 3.63 3.61 8.82
C CYS A 111 4.03 2.45 9.72
N GLN A 112 3.34 2.28 10.84
CA GLN A 112 3.59 1.17 11.76
C GLN A 112 3.52 -0.19 11.05
N TRP A 113 2.52 -0.40 10.19
CA TRP A 113 2.39 -1.64 9.44
C TRP A 113 3.43 -1.77 8.31
N THR A 114 3.80 -0.68 7.65
CA THR A 114 4.87 -0.69 6.64
C THR A 114 6.20 -1.11 7.27
N ASP A 115 6.54 -0.51 8.41
CA ASP A 115 7.80 -0.76 9.14
C ASP A 115 7.81 -2.16 9.77
N LYS A 116 6.65 -2.66 10.22
CA LYS A 116 6.52 -3.98 10.85
C LYS A 116 6.45 -5.14 9.85
N LEU A 117 5.86 -4.93 8.68
CA LEU A 117 5.51 -6.02 7.75
C LEU A 117 6.24 -5.90 6.41
N LEU A 118 6.02 -4.80 5.69
CA LEU A 118 6.49 -4.68 4.30
C LEU A 118 8.01 -4.54 4.24
N ILE A 119 8.61 -3.67 5.05
CA ILE A 119 10.06 -3.43 5.02
C ILE A 119 10.85 -4.68 5.43
N PRO A 120 10.52 -5.40 6.52
CA PRO A 120 11.21 -6.63 6.87
C PRO A 120 11.13 -7.67 5.76
N LYS A 121 9.95 -7.87 5.15
CA LYS A 121 9.80 -8.84 4.06
C LYS A 121 10.56 -8.42 2.80
N MET A 122 10.60 -7.13 2.50
CA MET A 122 11.41 -6.57 1.43
C MET A 122 12.90 -6.83 1.66
N ASN A 123 13.41 -6.61 2.87
CA ASN A 123 14.82 -6.83 3.18
C ASN A 123 15.20 -8.32 3.12
N GLU A 124 14.31 -9.21 3.58
CA GLU A 124 14.47 -10.66 3.44
C GLU A 124 14.63 -11.07 1.97
N LEU A 125 13.76 -10.57 1.09
CA LEU A 125 13.79 -10.91 -0.33
C LEU A 125 14.98 -10.28 -1.05
N CYS A 126 15.33 -9.02 -0.76
CA CYS A 126 16.50 -8.36 -1.34
C CYS A 126 17.83 -9.06 -0.96
N ALA A 127 17.93 -9.71 0.20
CA ALA A 127 19.11 -10.48 0.58
C ALA A 127 19.32 -11.74 -0.29
N THR A 128 18.30 -12.14 -1.07
CA THR A 128 18.33 -13.31 -1.96
C THR A 128 18.41 -12.95 -3.45
N GLU A 129 18.44 -11.65 -3.79
CA GLU A 129 18.59 -11.14 -5.17
C GLU A 129 20.05 -11.02 -5.61
#